data_AF-A0A9P1JGB9-F1
#
_entry.id   AF-A0A9P1JGB9-F1
#
_cell.length_a   1.000
_cell.length_b   1.000
_cell.length_c   1.000
_cell.angle_alpha   90.00
_cell.angle_beta   90.00
_cell.angle_gamma   90.00
#
_symmetry.space_group_name_H-M   'P 1'
#
loop_
_entity.id
_entity.type
_entity.pdbx_description
1 polymer ?
#
loop_
_entity_poly.entity_id
_entity_poly.type
_entity_poly.pdbx_seq_one_letter_code
_entity_poly.pdbx_strand_id
1 'polypeptide(L)'
;MAKAISNIRKQTVTEEDKRRKDLEEIETALLKNKDAILESLHILEHMNERGVLALLRGLFGQGDKVMDILVKKANTPETANMLKNLLLLTGVLGMLDVKQLEPFIVKLNAGVTKAVEEKDSGKKTGYFDIVRALKDPEINKAVTLLFSFLKGMGADTGGMERNTQPPEDQKHHQKPQTDE
;
A
#
# COMPACT_ATOMS: atom_id res chain seq x y z
N MET A 1 10.46 36.76 67.76
CA MET A 1 11.39 35.65 67.44
C MET A 1 10.60 34.35 67.48
N ALA A 2 10.56 33.59 66.37
CA ALA A 2 9.82 32.31 66.30
C ALA A 2 10.73 31.14 66.68
N LYS A 3 10.22 30.18 67.46
CA LYS A 3 10.97 28.99 67.93
C LYS A 3 11.16 27.98 66.80
N ALA A 4 12.35 27.37 66.77
CA ALA A 4 12.73 26.36 65.78
C ALA A 4 11.91 25.06 65.94
N ILE A 5 11.43 24.55 64.80
CA ILE A 5 10.75 23.26 64.68
C ILE A 5 11.79 22.15 64.78
N SER A 6 11.74 21.34 65.85
CA SER A 6 12.75 20.35 66.23
C SER A 6 12.40 18.91 65.88
N ASN A 7 11.35 18.67 65.11
CA ASN A 7 10.93 17.30 64.80
C ASN A 7 10.31 17.19 63.40
N ILE A 8 11.10 16.74 62.42
CA ILE A 8 10.61 16.37 61.09
C ILE A 8 10.44 14.85 61.10
N ARG A 9 9.21 14.37 61.32
CA ARG A 9 8.88 12.95 61.16
C ARG A 9 8.67 12.67 59.68
N LYS A 10 9.58 11.90 59.07
CA LYS A 10 9.46 11.42 57.70
C LYS A 10 8.37 10.34 57.67
N GLN A 11 7.20 10.65 57.12
CA GLN A 11 6.17 9.64 56.87
C GLN A 11 6.69 8.66 55.82
N THR A 12 7.01 7.43 56.22
CA THR A 12 7.33 6.35 55.30
C THR A 12 6.01 5.80 54.77
N VAL A 13 5.69 6.11 53.50
CA VAL A 13 4.55 5.53 52.79
C VAL A 13 4.70 4.01 52.84
N THR A 14 3.73 3.32 53.45
CA THR A 14 3.73 1.86 53.52
C THR A 14 3.37 1.28 52.15
N GLU A 15 3.81 0.05 51.87
CA GLU A 15 3.51 -0.63 50.59
C GLU A 15 2.00 -0.74 50.32
N GLU A 16 1.18 -0.86 51.38
CA GLU A 16 -0.29 -0.86 51.27
C GLU A 16 -0.85 0.48 50.83
N ASP A 17 -0.32 1.59 51.35
CA ASP A 17 -0.74 2.94 50.95
C ASP A 17 -0.32 3.24 49.50
N LYS A 18 0.84 2.73 49.07
CA LYS A 18 1.29 2.83 47.68
C LYS A 18 0.39 2.04 46.74
N ARG A 19 0.08 0.78 47.08
CA ARG A 19 -0.81 -0.08 46.30
C ARG A 19 -2.22 0.51 46.17
N ARG A 20 -2.75 1.11 47.25
CA ARG A 20 -4.06 1.78 47.22
C ARG A 20 -4.04 2.98 46.25
N LYS A 21 -2.98 3.78 46.31
CA LYS A 21 -2.81 4.94 45.42
C LYS A 21 -2.65 4.52 43.95
N ASP A 22 -1.88 3.47 43.68
CA ASP A 22 -1.70 2.93 42.32
C ASP A 22 -3.03 2.41 41.75
N LEU A 23 -3.87 1.76 42.58
CA LEU A 23 -5.20 1.32 42.17
C LEU A 23 -6.14 2.49 41.87
N GLU A 24 -6.14 3.53 42.70
CA GLU A 24 -6.91 4.76 42.47
C GLU A 24 -6.46 5.47 41.19
N GLU A 25 -5.16 5.50 40.90
CA GLU A 25 -4.61 6.09 39.69
C GLU A 25 -5.03 5.29 38.44
N ILE A 26 -4.95 3.96 38.49
CA ILE A 26 -5.43 3.08 37.42
C ILE A 26 -6.94 3.25 37.23
N GLU A 27 -7.73 3.25 38.30
CA GLU A 27 -9.19 3.45 38.23
C GLU A 27 -9.52 4.80 37.58
N THR A 28 -8.86 5.87 38.00
CA THR A 28 -9.05 7.20 37.43
C THR A 28 -8.67 7.23 35.95
N ALA A 29 -7.57 6.59 35.56
CA ALA A 29 -7.14 6.49 34.18
C ALA A 29 -8.12 5.68 33.32
N LEU A 30 -8.66 4.58 33.83
CA LEU A 30 -9.67 3.77 33.14
C LEU A 30 -11.00 4.53 33.00
N LEU A 31 -11.46 5.20 34.05
CA LEU A 31 -12.69 6.00 34.02
C LEU A 31 -12.60 7.17 33.04
N LYS A 32 -11.45 7.85 33.01
CA LYS A 32 -11.19 8.95 32.06
C LYS A 32 -11.21 8.48 30.60
N ASN A 33 -10.80 7.24 30.34
CA ASN A 33 -10.73 6.66 29.00
C ASN A 33 -11.83 5.62 28.73
N LYS A 34 -12.92 5.63 29.52
CA LYS A 34 -13.97 4.60 29.50
C LYS A 34 -14.49 4.33 28.08
N ASP A 35 -14.83 5.37 27.34
CA ASP A 35 -15.43 5.22 26.01
C ASP A 35 -14.43 4.61 25.01
N ALA A 36 -13.18 5.07 25.02
CA ALA A 36 -12.13 4.51 24.17
C ALA A 36 -11.83 3.03 24.51
N ILE A 37 -11.89 2.66 25.79
CA ILE A 37 -11.73 1.27 26.23
C ILE A 37 -12.89 0.42 25.72
N LEU A 38 -14.14 0.88 25.88
CA LEU A 38 -15.33 0.17 25.39
C LEU A 38 -15.30 0.02 23.87
N GLU A 39 -14.91 1.06 23.14
CA GLU A 39 -14.77 1.00 21.69
C GLU A 39 -13.67 0.03 21.26
N SER A 40 -12.54 -0.01 21.98
CA SER A 40 -11.47 -0.99 21.71
C SER A 40 -11.94 -2.43 21.95
N LEU A 41 -12.75 -2.66 22.98
CA LEU A 41 -13.36 -3.96 23.27
C LEU A 41 -14.34 -4.37 22.17
N HIS A 42 -15.16 -3.44 21.67
CA HIS A 42 -16.02 -3.70 20.53
C HIS A 42 -15.21 -4.03 19.27
N ILE A 43 -14.12 -3.33 18.99
CA ILE A 43 -13.24 -3.67 17.85
C ILE A 43 -12.68 -5.09 18.01
N LEU A 44 -12.19 -5.43 19.21
CA LEU A 44 -11.70 -6.76 19.54
C LEU A 44 -12.79 -7.84 19.36
N GLU A 45 -14.02 -7.54 19.75
CA GLU A 45 -15.18 -8.41 19.57
C GLU A 45 -15.47 -8.65 18.08
N HIS A 46 -15.57 -7.59 17.28
CA HIS A 46 -15.76 -7.69 15.82
C HIS A 46 -14.62 -8.46 15.13
N MET A 47 -13.39 -8.25 15.57
CA MET A 47 -12.23 -9.00 15.09
C MET A 47 -12.33 -10.48 15.47
N ASN A 48 -12.84 -10.81 16.67
CA ASN A 48 -13.03 -12.19 17.08
C ASN A 48 -14.16 -12.87 16.29
N GLU A 49 -15.31 -12.21 16.13
CA GLU A 49 -16.46 -12.71 15.36
C GLU A 49 -16.10 -12.99 13.90
N ARG A 50 -15.32 -12.11 13.28
CA ARG A 50 -14.82 -12.27 11.90
C ARG A 50 -13.65 -13.26 11.80
N GLY A 51 -13.27 -13.91 12.90
CA GLY A 51 -12.19 -14.89 12.94
C GLY A 51 -10.78 -14.30 12.81
N VAL A 52 -10.61 -12.98 12.81
CA VAL A 52 -9.31 -12.31 12.70
C VAL A 52 -8.41 -12.68 13.89
N LEU A 53 -8.94 -12.64 15.12
CA LEU A 53 -8.17 -13.08 16.29
C LEU A 53 -7.83 -14.58 16.24
N ALA A 54 -8.70 -15.40 15.66
CA ALA A 54 -8.44 -16.83 15.46
C ALA A 54 -7.34 -17.07 14.43
N LEU A 55 -7.32 -16.32 13.33
CA LEU A 55 -6.24 -16.33 12.34
C LEU A 55 -4.91 -15.91 12.95
N LEU A 56 -4.87 -14.82 13.71
CA LEU A 56 -3.67 -14.38 14.41
C LEU A 56 -3.19 -15.43 15.42
N ARG A 57 -4.10 -16.01 16.22
CA ARG A 57 -3.75 -17.12 17.13
C ARG A 57 -3.25 -18.36 16.38
N GLY A 58 -3.80 -18.68 15.21
CA GLY A 58 -3.31 -19.79 14.37
C GLY A 58 -1.90 -19.51 13.84
N LEU A 59 -1.66 -18.28 13.40
CA LEU A 59 -0.36 -17.83 12.91
C LEU A 59 0.71 -17.80 14.01
N PHE A 60 0.40 -17.27 15.20
CA PHE A 60 1.37 -17.11 16.29
C PHE A 60 1.43 -18.31 17.24
N GLY A 61 0.28 -18.90 17.57
CA GLY A 61 0.18 -20.04 18.51
C GLY A 61 0.57 -21.39 17.89
N GLN A 62 0.52 -21.51 16.56
CA GLN A 62 1.08 -22.65 15.81
C GLN A 62 2.14 -22.20 14.82
N GLY A 63 2.86 -21.12 15.15
CA GLY A 63 3.86 -20.50 14.29
C GLY A 63 4.86 -21.49 13.72
N ASP A 64 5.34 -22.46 14.52
CA ASP A 64 6.28 -23.48 14.03
C ASP A 64 5.70 -24.37 12.94
N LYS A 65 4.42 -24.78 13.05
CA LYS A 65 3.76 -25.61 12.03
C LYS A 65 3.42 -24.81 10.78
N VAL A 66 2.96 -23.57 10.96
CA VAL A 66 2.66 -22.66 9.84
C VAL A 66 3.97 -22.31 9.11
N MET A 67 5.03 -22.02 9.84
CA MET A 67 6.36 -21.74 9.31
C MET A 67 6.93 -22.96 8.58
N ASP A 68 6.82 -24.17 9.14
CA ASP A 68 7.26 -25.40 8.46
C ASP A 68 6.50 -25.65 7.15
N ILE A 69 5.18 -25.41 7.12
CA ILE A 69 4.37 -25.48 5.89
C ILE A 69 4.78 -24.39 4.90
N LEU A 70 4.98 -23.16 5.37
CA LEU A 70 5.38 -22.03 4.54
C LEU A 70 6.77 -22.22 3.96
N VAL A 71 7.74 -22.71 4.72
CA VAL A 71 9.10 -23.03 4.26
C VAL A 71 9.08 -24.18 3.25
N LYS A 72 8.34 -25.26 3.55
CA LYS A 72 8.19 -26.39 2.62
C LYS A 72 7.52 -25.98 1.31
N LYS A 73 6.50 -25.12 1.37
CA LYS A 73 5.83 -24.59 0.18
C LYS A 73 6.68 -23.54 -0.54
N ALA A 74 7.37 -22.64 0.17
CA ALA A 74 8.26 -21.65 -0.43
C ALA A 74 9.41 -22.28 -1.20
N ASN A 75 9.87 -23.45 -0.78
CA ASN A 75 10.90 -24.23 -1.48
C ASN A 75 10.37 -24.97 -2.73
N THR A 76 9.10 -24.79 -3.10
CA THR A 76 8.58 -25.30 -4.38
C THR A 76 8.86 -24.28 -5.49
N PRO A 77 9.25 -24.73 -6.70
CA PRO A 77 9.50 -23.82 -7.82
C PRO A 77 8.25 -22.98 -8.17
N GLU A 78 7.05 -23.51 -7.99
CA GLU A 78 5.79 -22.80 -8.23
C GLU A 78 5.61 -21.62 -7.28
N THR A 79 5.84 -21.81 -5.99
CA THR A 79 5.68 -20.76 -4.97
C THR A 79 6.78 -19.71 -5.09
N ALA A 80 8.02 -20.14 -5.37
CA ALA A 80 9.14 -19.23 -5.63
C ALA A 80 8.86 -18.35 -6.86
N ASN A 81 8.32 -18.92 -7.94
CA ASN A 81 7.91 -18.17 -9.12
C ASN A 81 6.76 -17.20 -8.84
N MET A 82 5.77 -17.61 -8.04
CA MET A 82 4.69 -16.72 -7.61
C MET A 82 5.21 -15.53 -6.80
N LEU A 83 6.09 -15.78 -5.81
CA LEU A 83 6.73 -14.75 -5.01
C LEU A 83 7.58 -13.81 -5.87
N LYS A 84 8.38 -14.37 -6.79
CA LYS A 84 9.17 -13.59 -7.76
C LYS A 84 8.26 -12.68 -8.57
N ASN A 85 7.16 -13.19 -9.11
CA ASN A 85 6.21 -12.40 -9.89
C ASN A 85 5.53 -11.32 -9.05
N LEU A 86 5.18 -11.62 -7.80
CA LEU A 86 4.60 -10.63 -6.88
C LEU A 86 5.59 -9.50 -6.57
N LEU A 87 6.86 -9.84 -6.31
CA LEU A 87 7.92 -8.85 -6.07
C LEU A 87 8.20 -8.01 -7.33
N LEU A 88 8.23 -8.64 -8.50
CA LEU A 88 8.35 -7.94 -9.79
C LEU A 88 7.16 -6.99 -10.02
N LEU A 89 5.93 -7.44 -9.78
CA LEU A 89 4.73 -6.60 -9.87
C LEU A 89 4.80 -5.43 -8.90
N THR A 90 5.26 -5.66 -7.67
CA THR A 90 5.45 -4.58 -6.67
C THR A 90 6.49 -3.57 -7.15
N GLY A 91 7.59 -4.05 -7.72
CA GLY A 91 8.62 -3.19 -8.32
C GLY A 91 8.09 -2.38 -9.50
N VAL A 92 7.31 -2.99 -10.39
CA VAL A 92 6.66 -2.32 -11.54
C VAL A 92 5.65 -1.28 -11.05
N LEU A 93 4.84 -1.59 -10.04
CA LEU A 93 3.92 -0.64 -9.43
C LEU A 93 4.66 0.55 -8.79
N GLY A 94 5.82 0.31 -8.18
CA GLY A 94 6.67 1.37 -7.63
C GLY A 94 7.38 2.21 -8.71
N MET A 95 7.63 1.65 -9.89
CA MET A 95 8.18 2.36 -11.06
C MET A 95 7.11 3.14 -11.83
N LEU A 96 5.83 2.84 -11.61
CA LEU A 96 4.73 3.50 -12.29
C LEU A 96 4.52 4.92 -11.74
N ASP A 97 4.75 5.93 -12.57
CA ASP A 97 4.44 7.31 -12.19
C ASP A 97 2.94 7.58 -12.39
N VAL A 98 2.18 7.45 -11.29
CA VAL A 98 0.73 7.71 -11.26
C VAL A 98 0.40 9.13 -11.73
N LYS A 99 1.27 10.12 -11.50
CA LYS A 99 1.05 11.52 -11.93
C LYS A 99 1.15 11.65 -13.45
N GLN A 100 2.02 10.87 -14.08
CA GLN A 100 2.11 10.84 -15.55
C GLN A 100 0.93 10.11 -16.19
N LEU A 101 0.32 9.14 -15.49
CA LEU A 101 -0.86 8.40 -15.96
C LEU A 101 -2.19 9.13 -15.74
N GLU A 102 -2.27 10.01 -14.74
CA GLU A 102 -3.47 10.78 -14.42
C GLU A 102 -4.18 11.37 -15.66
N PRO A 103 -3.52 12.13 -16.56
CA PRO A 103 -4.19 12.69 -17.73
C PRO A 103 -4.72 11.63 -18.70
N PHE A 104 -4.12 10.44 -18.75
CA PHE A 104 -4.61 9.33 -19.55
C PHE A 104 -5.86 8.71 -18.94
N ILE A 105 -5.85 8.47 -17.62
CA ILE A 105 -6.99 7.93 -16.87
C ILE A 105 -8.21 8.86 -16.97
N VAL A 106 -8.00 10.18 -16.83
CA VAL A 106 -9.08 11.17 -16.97
C VAL A 106 -9.71 11.11 -18.37
N LYS A 107 -8.90 11.04 -19.43
CA LYS A 107 -9.39 10.93 -20.81
C LYS A 107 -10.12 9.60 -21.07
N LEU A 108 -9.65 8.49 -20.49
CA LEU A 108 -10.32 7.21 -20.57
C LEU A 108 -11.70 7.25 -19.91
N ASN A 109 -11.80 7.80 -18.69
CA ASN A 109 -13.08 7.92 -18.00
C ASN A 109 -14.08 8.79 -18.78
N ALA A 110 -13.62 9.90 -19.37
CA ALA A 110 -14.45 10.73 -20.23
C ALA A 110 -14.92 9.96 -21.49
N GLY A 111 -14.06 9.14 -22.09
CA GLY A 111 -14.40 8.28 -23.23
C GLY A 111 -15.45 7.23 -22.89
N VAL A 112 -15.31 6.57 -21.73
CA VAL A 112 -16.31 5.60 -21.22
C VAL A 112 -17.64 6.29 -21.00
N THR A 113 -17.64 7.48 -20.39
CA THR A 113 -18.86 8.26 -20.14
C THR A 113 -19.58 8.60 -21.45
N LYS A 114 -18.86 9.17 -22.42
CA LYS A 114 -19.42 9.46 -23.77
C LYS A 114 -19.93 8.19 -24.47
N ALA A 115 -19.24 7.06 -24.34
CA ALA A 115 -19.66 5.80 -24.97
C ALA A 115 -20.95 5.25 -24.35
N VAL A 116 -21.16 5.44 -23.04
CA VAL A 116 -22.41 5.07 -22.37
C VAL A 116 -23.55 6.00 -22.78
N GLU A 117 -23.31 7.32 -22.87
CA GLU A 117 -24.31 8.30 -23.33
C GLU A 117 -24.80 8.04 -24.76
N GLU A 118 -23.88 7.64 -25.66
CA GLU A 118 -24.20 7.32 -27.06
C GLU A 118 -24.79 5.92 -27.25
N LYS A 119 -24.81 5.07 -26.23
CA LYS A 119 -25.29 3.68 -26.32
C LYS A 119 -26.75 3.61 -26.77
N ASP A 120 -27.57 4.60 -26.41
CA ASP A 120 -29.00 4.65 -26.69
C ASP A 120 -29.33 5.37 -28.02
N SER A 121 -28.33 5.91 -28.74
CA SER A 121 -28.58 6.70 -29.95
C SER A 121 -28.95 5.85 -31.18
N GLY A 122 -28.78 4.52 -31.12
CA GLY A 122 -29.24 3.56 -32.13
C GLY A 122 -28.58 3.71 -33.51
N LYS A 123 -27.68 4.68 -33.69
CA LYS A 123 -27.01 4.99 -34.95
C LYS A 123 -25.83 4.06 -35.15
N LYS A 124 -25.86 3.30 -36.25
CA LYS A 124 -24.71 2.52 -36.69
C LYS A 124 -23.73 3.43 -37.42
N THR A 125 -22.49 3.46 -36.96
CA THR A 125 -21.41 4.17 -37.65
C THR A 125 -21.05 3.44 -38.95
N GLY A 126 -21.26 4.06 -40.10
CA GLY A 126 -20.85 3.52 -41.40
C GLY A 126 -19.37 3.78 -41.71
N TYR A 127 -18.81 3.07 -42.68
CA TYR A 127 -17.40 3.26 -43.10
C TYR A 127 -17.08 4.70 -43.54
N PHE A 128 -18.01 5.37 -44.21
CA PHE A 128 -17.85 6.77 -44.62
C PHE A 128 -17.86 7.73 -43.42
N ASP A 129 -18.67 7.43 -42.41
CA ASP A 129 -18.71 8.21 -41.17
C ASP A 129 -17.41 8.07 -40.39
N ILE A 130 -16.77 6.91 -40.41
CA ILE A 130 -15.43 6.72 -39.81
C ILE A 130 -14.39 7.61 -40.49
N VAL A 131 -14.37 7.63 -41.83
CA VAL A 131 -13.40 8.47 -42.58
C VAL A 131 -13.66 9.95 -42.34
N ARG A 132 -14.93 10.36 -42.25
CA ARG A 132 -15.30 11.73 -41.87
C ARG A 132 -14.90 12.03 -40.43
N ALA A 133 -15.11 11.10 -39.51
CA ALA A 133 -14.79 11.18 -38.10
C ALA A 133 -13.28 11.32 -37.86
N LEU A 134 -12.41 10.74 -38.70
CA LEU A 134 -10.96 10.96 -38.60
C LEU A 134 -10.53 12.41 -38.90
N LYS A 135 -11.38 13.20 -39.57
CA LYS A 135 -11.17 14.64 -39.77
C LYS A 135 -11.70 15.48 -38.61
N ASP A 136 -12.48 14.87 -37.70
CA ASP A 136 -12.96 15.55 -36.49
C ASP A 136 -11.77 15.84 -35.55
N PRO A 137 -11.65 17.05 -35.01
CA PRO A 137 -10.51 17.44 -34.17
C PRO A 137 -10.42 16.67 -32.85
N GLU A 138 -11.51 16.16 -32.28
CA GLU A 138 -11.48 15.36 -31.05
C GLU A 138 -10.94 13.95 -31.32
N ILE A 139 -11.44 13.33 -32.39
CA ILE A 139 -11.04 11.97 -32.79
C ILE A 139 -9.60 11.97 -33.30
N ASN A 140 -9.21 12.98 -34.08
CA ASN A 140 -7.84 13.13 -34.54
C ASN A 140 -6.84 13.19 -33.37
N LYS A 141 -7.14 13.99 -32.33
CA LYS A 141 -6.29 14.06 -31.12
C LYS A 141 -6.14 12.71 -30.42
N ALA A 142 -7.21 11.92 -30.34
CA ALA A 142 -7.16 10.59 -29.73
C ALA A 142 -6.31 9.61 -30.56
N VAL A 143 -6.47 9.63 -31.88
CA VAL A 143 -5.67 8.83 -32.82
C VAL A 143 -4.20 9.23 -32.78
N THR A 144 -3.90 10.53 -32.73
CA THR A 144 -2.52 11.03 -32.55
C THR A 144 -1.93 10.56 -31.23
N LEU A 145 -2.68 10.66 -30.13
CA LEU A 145 -2.24 10.18 -28.82
C LEU A 145 -1.92 8.68 -28.84
N LEU A 146 -2.76 7.88 -29.50
CA LEU A 146 -2.51 6.44 -29.69
C LEU A 146 -1.22 6.21 -30.48
N PHE A 147 -1.01 6.91 -31.60
CA PHE A 147 0.22 6.77 -32.37
C PHE A 147 1.46 7.23 -31.60
N SER A 148 1.37 8.29 -30.80
CA SER A 148 2.46 8.71 -29.93
C SER A 148 2.79 7.67 -28.87
N PHE A 149 1.78 7.03 -28.28
CA PHE A 149 1.96 5.92 -27.35
C PHE A 149 2.61 4.71 -28.03
N LEU A 150 2.10 4.30 -29.21
CA LEU A 150 2.67 3.20 -30.00
C LEU A 150 4.14 3.48 -30.39
N LYS A 151 4.45 4.73 -30.78
CA LYS A 151 5.81 5.16 -31.08
C LYS A 151 6.73 5.10 -29.85
N GLY A 152 6.21 5.46 -28.67
CA GLY A 152 6.94 5.35 -27.40
C GLY A 152 7.19 3.89 -26.98
N MET A 153 6.19 3.01 -27.15
CA MET A 153 6.35 1.58 -26.87
C MET A 153 7.37 0.89 -27.79
N GLY A 154 7.48 1.32 -29.04
CA GLY A 154 8.45 0.79 -29.99
C GLY A 154 9.82 1.49 -29.98
N ALA A 155 10.02 2.49 -29.11
CA ALA A 155 11.31 3.15 -28.97
C ALA A 155 12.28 2.22 -28.21
N ASP A 156 13.58 2.35 -28.49
CA ASP A 156 14.61 1.54 -27.83
C ASP A 156 14.64 1.82 -26.32
N THR A 157 14.25 0.83 -25.52
CA THR A 157 14.22 0.87 -24.05
C THR A 157 15.44 0.26 -23.40
N GLY A 158 16.43 -0.23 -24.18
CA GLY A 158 17.57 -0.98 -23.67
C GLY A 158 18.42 -0.23 -22.63
N GLY A 159 18.38 1.11 -22.64
CA GLY A 159 19.06 1.96 -21.64
C GLY A 159 18.25 2.23 -20.35
N MET A 160 16.96 1.90 -20.32
CA MET A 160 16.04 2.15 -19.19
C MET A 160 15.67 0.88 -18.42
N GLU A 161 16.01 -0.28 -18.95
CA GLU A 161 15.80 -1.59 -18.34
C GLU A 161 16.83 -1.85 -17.21
N ARG A 162 16.54 -1.38 -16.00
CA ARG A 162 17.48 -1.51 -14.86
C ARG A 162 17.59 -2.94 -14.29
N ASN A 163 16.65 -3.84 -14.59
CA ASN A 163 16.49 -5.12 -13.88
C ASN A 163 16.21 -6.39 -14.73
N THR A 164 16.34 -6.34 -16.07
CA THR A 164 16.06 -7.51 -16.94
C THR A 164 17.33 -8.22 -17.44
N GLN A 165 18.51 -7.65 -17.24
CA GLN A 165 19.77 -8.30 -17.63
C GLN A 165 20.16 -9.36 -16.59
N PRO A 166 20.45 -10.61 -17.00
CA PRO A 166 21.15 -11.58 -16.18
C PRO A 166 22.40 -10.93 -15.56
N PRO A 167 22.82 -11.32 -14.35
CA PRO A 167 23.98 -10.71 -13.66
C PRO A 167 25.25 -10.67 -14.53
N GLU A 168 25.37 -11.57 -15.50
CA GLU A 168 26.51 -11.70 -16.42
C GLU A 168 26.62 -10.55 -17.43
N ASP A 169 25.51 -9.90 -17.80
CA ASP A 169 25.47 -8.84 -18.82
C ASP A 169 25.34 -7.43 -18.23
N GLN A 170 25.24 -7.31 -16.90
CA GLN A 170 25.20 -6.02 -16.23
C GLN A 170 26.55 -5.32 -16.39
N LYS A 171 26.65 -4.42 -17.37
CA LYS A 171 27.79 -3.50 -17.49
C LYS A 171 27.85 -2.67 -16.21
N HIS A 172 28.76 -3.04 -15.31
CA HIS A 172 29.12 -2.22 -14.16
C HIS A 172 29.47 -0.83 -14.68
N HIS A 173 28.65 0.15 -14.33
CA HIS A 173 28.98 1.56 -14.53
C HIS A 173 30.21 1.86 -13.68
N GLN A 174 31.40 1.70 -14.26
CA GLN A 174 32.58 2.41 -13.79
C GLN A 174 32.27 3.89 -13.96
N LYS A 175 32.00 4.58 -12.84
CA LYS A 175 32.04 6.04 -12.81
C LYS A 175 33.40 6.47 -13.38
N PRO A 176 33.47 7.52 -14.22
CA PRO A 176 34.75 8.12 -14.52
C PRO A 176 35.34 8.62 -13.20
N GLN A 177 36.50 8.08 -12.82
CA GLN A 177 37.41 8.81 -11.94
C GLN A 177 37.76 10.09 -12.70
N THR A 178 37.20 11.21 -12.25
CA THR A 178 37.82 12.51 -12.48
C THR A 178 39.14 12.51 -11.72
N ASP A 179 40.21 12.19 -12.43
CA ASP A 179 41.55 12.63 -12.08
C ASP A 179 41.78 14.00 -12.72
N GLU A 180 42.32 14.91 -11.89
CA GLU A 180 42.76 16.30 -12.12
C GLU A 180 41.71 17.42 -12.31
#